data_AF-A0A6J4YIJ7-F1
#
_entry.id   AF-A0A6J4YIJ7-F1
#
_cell.length_a   1.000
_cell.length_b   1.000
_cell.length_c   1.000
_cell.angle_alpha   90.00
_cell.angle_beta   90.00
_cell.angle_gamma   90.00
#
_symmetry.space_group_name_H-M   'P 1'
#
loop_
_entity.id
_entity.type
_entity.pdbx_description
1 polymer ?
#
loop_
_entity_poly.entity_id
_entity_poly.type
_entity_poly.pdbx_seq_one_letter_code
_entity_poly.pdbx_strand_id
1 'polypeptide(L)'
;KPIFITGWYRSGTTHLHNLLALHPDLRAPHFWELRHPCPTLNPRAADTQKYIRKVKIDSKIHGYLAPGFSDIHALEAEGPEECLHLFDKACAGTTSFFMTETNSFAWWLLDHSPQSGYDFFKSQLQLLNWQRPGRQWVLKWPYHLW
;
A
#
# COMPACT_ATOMS: atom_id res chain seq x y z
N LYS A 1 -7.55 0.33 -16.88
CA LYS A 1 -6.16 -0.17 -16.95
C LYS A 1 -5.35 0.54 -15.88
N PRO A 2 -4.88 -0.12 -14.81
CA PRO A 2 -4.07 0.52 -13.77
C PRO A 2 -2.69 0.94 -14.33
N ILE A 3 -2.09 1.96 -13.71
CA ILE A 3 -0.70 2.37 -13.90
C ILE A 3 0.10 1.80 -12.73
N PHE A 4 1.19 1.09 -13.02
CA PHE A 4 2.13 0.61 -12.01
C PHE A 4 3.43 1.41 -12.11
N ILE A 5 3.78 2.08 -11.02
CA ILE A 5 5.07 2.71 -10.82
C ILE A 5 5.98 1.66 -10.18
N THR A 6 7.08 1.38 -10.87
CA THR A 6 8.09 0.43 -10.45
C THR A 6 9.47 1.09 -10.45
N GLY A 7 10.45 0.46 -9.83
CA GLY A 7 11.81 0.99 -9.69
C GLY A 7 12.40 0.70 -8.31
N TRP A 8 13.72 0.85 -8.22
CA TRP A 8 14.45 0.65 -6.97
C TRP A 8 14.07 1.70 -5.91
N TYR A 9 14.26 1.35 -4.64
CA TYR A 9 14.19 2.32 -3.55
C TYR A 9 15.08 3.54 -3.84
N ARG A 10 14.64 4.73 -3.40
CA ARG A 10 15.38 6.00 -3.56
C ARG A 10 15.60 6.45 -5.03
N SER A 11 14.81 5.94 -5.99
CA SER A 11 14.84 6.38 -7.40
C SER A 11 13.80 7.45 -7.77
N GLY A 12 13.11 8.04 -6.78
CA GLY A 12 12.08 9.06 -7.01
C GLY A 12 10.66 8.53 -7.26
N THR A 13 10.43 7.22 -7.14
CA THR A 13 9.11 6.59 -7.33
C THR A 13 8.03 7.17 -6.41
N THR A 14 8.36 7.49 -5.15
CA THR A 14 7.43 8.17 -4.22
C THR A 14 7.04 9.55 -4.72
N HIS A 15 8.00 10.34 -5.23
CA HIS A 15 7.70 11.66 -5.77
C HIS A 15 6.78 11.58 -6.99
N LEU A 16 7.05 10.65 -7.91
CA LEU A 16 6.18 10.40 -9.06
C LEU A 16 4.78 9.93 -8.64
N HIS A 17 4.68 9.05 -7.64
CA HIS A 17 3.40 8.56 -7.14
C HIS A 17 2.56 9.70 -6.56
N ASN A 18 3.17 10.57 -5.75
CA ASN A 18 2.53 11.76 -5.21
C ASN A 18 2.08 12.72 -6.32
N LEU A 19 2.93 12.97 -7.32
CA LEU A 19 2.60 13.85 -8.43
C LEU A 19 1.40 13.34 -9.24
N LEU A 20 1.37 12.05 -9.57
CA LEU A 20 0.27 11.44 -10.31
C LEU A 20 -1.02 11.38 -9.48
N ALA A 21 -0.92 11.24 -8.15
CA ALA A 21 -2.07 11.26 -7.26
C ALA A 21 -2.81 12.61 -7.23
N LEU A 22 -2.20 13.69 -7.71
CA LEU A 22 -2.85 15.01 -7.84
C LEU A 22 -3.78 15.11 -9.06
N HIS A 23 -3.68 14.20 -10.04
CA HIS A 23 -4.48 14.26 -11.24
C HIS A 23 -5.93 13.78 -10.96
N PRO A 24 -6.98 14.53 -11.35
CA PRO A 24 -8.37 14.25 -10.96
C PRO A 24 -8.91 12.90 -11.46
N ASP A 25 -8.40 12.39 -12.59
CA ASP A 25 -8.78 11.09 -13.13
C ASP A 25 -7.96 9.91 -12.57
N LEU A 26 -6.88 10.20 -11.84
CA LEU A 26 -6.00 9.19 -11.28
C LEU A 26 -6.32 8.99 -9.80
N ARG A 27 -6.19 7.76 -9.35
CA ARG A 27 -6.39 7.40 -7.96
C ARG A 27 -5.25 6.56 -7.44
N ALA A 28 -4.56 7.11 -6.45
CA ALA A 28 -3.70 6.33 -5.58
C ALA A 28 -4.50 5.82 -4.37
N PRO A 29 -4.15 4.65 -3.82
CA PRO A 29 -4.76 4.18 -2.58
C PRO A 29 -4.27 5.03 -1.41
N HIS A 30 -5.19 5.48 -0.56
CA HIS A 30 -4.80 6.15 0.68
C HIS A 30 -4.28 5.16 1.71
N PHE A 31 -3.30 5.55 2.51
CA PHE A 31 -2.72 4.66 3.52
C PHE A 31 -3.78 4.04 4.46
N TRP A 32 -4.77 4.82 4.89
CA TRP A 32 -5.86 4.32 5.74
C TRP A 32 -6.72 3.24 5.05
N GLU A 33 -6.93 3.33 3.73
CA GLU A 33 -7.65 2.32 2.95
C GLU A 33 -6.85 1.02 2.88
N LEU A 34 -5.53 1.13 2.75
CA LEU A 34 -4.63 -0.03 2.70
C LEU A 34 -4.51 -0.74 4.05
N ARG A 35 -4.55 0.03 5.15
CA ARG A 35 -4.53 -0.53 6.50
C ARG A 35 -5.85 -1.20 6.86
N HIS A 36 -6.96 -0.68 6.35
CA HIS A 36 -8.32 -1.14 6.63
C HIS A 36 -9.15 -1.33 5.34
N PRO A 37 -8.82 -2.31 4.47
CA PRO A 37 -9.48 -2.44 3.17
C PRO A 37 -10.93 -2.94 3.26
N CYS A 38 -11.30 -3.61 4.35
CA CYS A 38 -12.68 -4.02 4.64
C CYS A 38 -13.01 -3.65 6.10
N PRO A 39 -13.39 -2.39 6.38
CA PRO A 39 -13.53 -1.89 7.75
C PRO A 39 -14.71 -2.47 8.54
N THR A 40 -15.79 -2.84 7.86
CA THR A 40 -17.06 -3.30 8.44
C THR A 40 -17.78 -4.28 7.49
N LEU A 41 -18.87 -4.91 7.94
CA LEU A 41 -19.73 -5.74 7.08
C LEU A 41 -20.42 -4.94 5.96
N ASN A 42 -20.62 -3.62 6.14
CA ASN A 42 -21.07 -2.71 5.10
C ASN A 42 -20.03 -1.59 4.89
N PRO A 43 -18.97 -1.86 4.12
CA PRO A 43 -17.85 -0.93 3.97
C PRO A 43 -18.20 0.44 3.38
N ARG A 44 -19.27 0.53 2.58
CA ARG A 44 -19.74 1.81 1.98
C ARG A 44 -20.42 2.72 3.01
N ALA A 45 -20.98 2.14 4.07
CA ALA A 45 -21.58 2.88 5.18
C ALA A 45 -20.61 3.10 6.36
N ALA A 46 -19.36 2.65 6.23
CA ALA A 46 -18.38 2.80 7.30
C ALA A 46 -18.00 4.28 7.51
N ASP A 47 -17.90 4.69 8.78
CA ASP A 47 -17.35 5.99 9.15
C ASP A 47 -15.85 6.03 8.83
N THR A 48 -15.49 6.62 7.69
CA THR A 48 -14.10 6.72 7.23
C THR A 48 -13.25 7.55 8.19
N GLN A 49 -13.82 8.55 8.86
CA GLN A 49 -13.11 9.41 9.80
C GLN A 49 -12.61 8.62 11.01
N LYS A 50 -13.36 7.61 11.46
CA LYS A 50 -12.90 6.68 12.50
C LYS A 50 -11.59 5.97 12.12
N TYR A 51 -11.49 5.45 10.89
CA TYR A 51 -10.31 4.70 10.44
C TYR A 51 -9.14 5.61 10.11
N ILE A 52 -9.40 6.79 9.54
CA ILE A 52 -8.38 7.83 9.35
C ILE A 52 -7.77 8.22 10.71
N ARG A 53 -8.60 8.47 11.74
CA ARG A 53 -8.12 8.78 13.10
C ARG A 53 -7.30 7.62 13.68
N LYS A 54 -7.74 6.38 13.48
CA LYS A 54 -7.00 5.19 13.93
C LYS A 54 -5.60 5.14 13.31
N VAL A 55 -5.49 5.30 12.00
CA VAL A 55 -4.20 5.31 11.30
C VAL A 55 -3.34 6.51 11.71
N LYS A 56 -3.91 7.69 11.95
CA LYS A 56 -3.18 8.85 12.49
C LYS A 56 -2.62 8.57 13.89
N ILE A 57 -3.36 7.89 14.76
CA ILE A 57 -2.89 7.47 16.09
C ILE A 57 -1.76 6.44 15.95
N ASP A 58 -1.97 5.40 15.14
CA ASP A 58 -0.97 4.36 14.90
C ASP A 58 0.34 4.97 14.36
N SER A 59 0.25 5.93 13.43
CA SER A 59 1.41 6.61 12.85
C SER A 59 2.15 7.48 13.89
N LYS A 60 1.43 8.13 14.81
CA LYS A 60 2.04 8.87 15.93
C LYS A 60 2.77 7.94 16.90
N ILE A 61 2.19 6.78 17.20
CA ILE A 61 2.83 5.77 18.06
C ILE A 61 4.10 5.26 17.38
N HIS A 62 4.06 4.96 16.08
CA HIS A 62 5.27 4.56 15.34
C HIS A 62 6.34 5.65 15.37
N GLY A 63 5.98 6.91 15.12
CA GLY A 63 6.94 8.02 15.20
C GLY A 63 7.55 8.22 16.58
N TYR A 64 6.83 7.89 17.65
CA TYR A 64 7.35 7.88 19.01
C TYR A 64 8.32 6.72 19.27
N LEU A 65 7.98 5.51 18.80
CA LEU A 65 8.80 4.30 18.99
C LEU A 65 10.05 4.27 18.09
N ALA A 66 9.99 4.89 16.92
CA ALA A 66 11.07 5.00 15.96
C ALA A 66 11.29 6.47 15.56
N PRO A 67 11.93 7.27 16.42
CA PRO A 67 12.24 8.67 16.11
C PRO A 67 13.03 8.80 14.81
N GLY A 68 12.64 9.74 13.95
CA GLY A 68 13.27 9.97 12.63
C GLY A 68 12.72 9.10 11.48
N PHE A 69 11.86 8.11 11.77
CA PHE A 69 11.24 7.31 10.70
C PHE A 69 10.41 8.16 9.72
N SER A 70 9.70 9.16 10.24
CA SER A 70 8.90 10.10 9.43
C SER A 70 9.72 10.89 8.41
N ASP A 71 11.02 11.10 8.65
CA ASP A 71 11.91 11.82 7.75
C ASP A 71 12.30 10.95 6.53
N ILE A 72 12.24 9.63 6.71
CA ILE A 72 12.54 8.63 5.68
C ILE A 72 11.26 8.23 4.94
N HIS A 73 10.17 8.05 5.69
CA HIS A 73 8.87 7.60 5.17
C HIS A 73 7.72 8.26 5.94
N ALA A 74 7.21 9.36 5.38
CA ALA A 74 6.04 10.05 5.91
C ALA A 74 4.76 9.26 5.62
N LEU A 75 4.25 8.56 6.64
CA LEU A 75 2.99 7.82 6.57
C LEU A 75 1.81 8.76 6.85
N GLU A 76 1.31 9.41 5.81
CA GLU A 76 0.10 10.22 5.89
C GLU A 76 -1.13 9.33 5.72
N ALA A 77 -2.05 9.34 6.70
CA ALA A 77 -3.24 8.50 6.65
C ALA A 77 -4.03 8.65 5.33
N GLU A 78 -4.15 9.88 4.85
CA GLU A 78 -4.85 10.25 3.60
C GLU A 78 -3.87 10.49 2.44
N GLY A 79 -2.60 10.15 2.60
CA GLY A 79 -1.60 10.21 1.54
C GLY A 79 -1.59 8.93 0.69
N PRO A 80 -1.10 9.01 -0.57
CA PRO A 80 -0.88 7.85 -1.41
C PRO A 80 0.19 6.93 -0.81
N GLU A 81 -0.02 5.62 -0.85
CA GLU A 81 0.93 4.67 -0.23
C GLU A 81 1.17 3.39 -1.05
N GLU A 82 2.26 2.67 -0.73
CA GLU A 82 2.71 1.51 -1.50
C GLU A 82 1.76 0.32 -1.43
N CYS A 83 1.74 -0.46 -2.51
CA CYS A 83 0.94 -1.68 -2.61
C CYS A 83 1.35 -2.77 -1.60
N LEU A 84 2.53 -2.65 -0.99
CA LEU A 84 3.06 -3.56 0.03
C LEU A 84 2.01 -3.93 1.08
N HIS A 85 1.21 -2.96 1.53
CA HIS A 85 0.23 -3.20 2.58
C HIS A 85 -0.89 -4.17 2.19
N LEU A 86 -1.24 -4.27 0.91
CA LEU A 86 -2.20 -5.26 0.42
C LEU A 86 -1.52 -6.61 0.14
N PHE A 87 -0.28 -6.55 -0.31
CA PHE A 87 0.56 -7.72 -0.61
C PHE A 87 0.98 -8.48 0.66
N ASP A 88 1.25 -7.78 1.76
CA ASP A 88 1.52 -8.37 3.08
C ASP A 88 0.35 -9.24 3.56
N LYS A 89 -0.89 -8.89 3.21
CA LYS A 89 -2.09 -9.69 3.55
C LYS A 89 -2.17 -10.99 2.76
N ALA A 90 -1.42 -11.10 1.66
CA ALA A 90 -1.27 -12.29 0.85
C ALA A 90 -0.03 -13.11 1.24
N CYS A 91 0.76 -12.65 2.22
CA CYS A 91 2.12 -13.15 2.47
C CYS A 91 2.96 -13.18 1.17
N ALA A 92 2.79 -12.19 0.30
CA ALA A 92 3.51 -12.09 -0.96
C ALA A 92 4.29 -10.79 -0.95
N GLY A 93 5.62 -10.84 -1.00
CA GLY A 93 6.42 -9.63 -0.96
C GLY A 93 7.72 -9.69 -0.20
N THR A 94 8.57 -8.70 -0.48
CA THR A 94 9.86 -8.53 0.16
C THR A 94 9.80 -7.80 1.51
N THR A 95 8.63 -7.35 1.97
CA THR A 95 8.49 -6.65 3.27
C THR A 95 9.04 -7.50 4.43
N SER A 96 8.70 -8.79 4.47
CA SER A 96 9.17 -9.71 5.53
C SER A 96 10.70 -9.76 5.57
N PHE A 97 11.34 -9.83 4.40
CA PHE A 97 12.79 -9.82 4.29
C PHE A 97 13.41 -8.55 4.89
N PHE A 98 12.89 -7.37 4.56
CA PHE A 98 13.41 -6.10 5.10
C PHE A 98 13.19 -5.95 6.61
N MET A 99 12.13 -6.57 7.16
CA MET A 99 11.80 -6.46 8.58
C MET A 99 12.49 -7.49 9.47
N THR A 100 12.78 -8.68 8.93
CA THR A 100 13.18 -9.85 9.72
C THR A 100 14.43 -10.56 9.19
N GLU A 101 15.02 -10.08 8.10
CA GLU A 101 16.17 -10.70 7.42
C GLU A 101 15.93 -12.17 7.01
N THR A 102 14.67 -12.52 6.74
CA THR A 102 14.25 -13.87 6.33
C THR A 102 14.64 -14.20 4.89
N ASN A 103 15.95 -14.36 4.64
CA ASN A 103 16.53 -14.66 3.34
C ASN A 103 15.89 -15.87 2.65
N SER A 104 15.67 -16.96 3.38
CA SER A 104 15.07 -18.18 2.83
C SER A 104 13.68 -17.94 2.23
N PHE A 105 12.87 -17.10 2.89
CA PHE A 105 11.56 -16.72 2.38
C PHE A 105 11.67 -15.79 1.16
N ALA A 106 12.61 -14.85 1.16
CA ALA A 106 12.85 -13.97 0.02
C ALA A 106 13.26 -14.75 -1.24
N TRP A 107 14.18 -15.70 -1.10
CA TRP A 107 14.61 -16.57 -2.20
C TRP A 107 13.50 -17.50 -2.68
N TRP A 108 12.73 -18.08 -1.75
CA TRP A 108 11.56 -18.85 -2.11
C TRP A 108 10.57 -18.02 -2.92
N LEU A 109 10.27 -16.79 -2.49
CA LEU A 109 9.34 -15.90 -3.18
C LEU A 109 9.80 -15.58 -4.61
N LEU A 110 11.10 -15.36 -4.80
CA LEU A 110 11.72 -15.10 -6.11
C LEU A 110 11.67 -16.28 -7.08
N ASP A 111 11.68 -17.51 -6.55
CA ASP A 111 11.67 -18.74 -7.34
C ASP A 111 10.24 -19.23 -7.66
N HIS A 112 9.22 -18.54 -7.12
CA HIS A 112 7.81 -18.91 -7.28
C HIS A 112 7.04 -17.85 -8.06
N SER A 113 6.01 -18.30 -8.77
CA SER A 113 5.13 -17.38 -9.51
C SER A 113 4.43 -16.39 -8.57
N PRO A 114 4.47 -15.07 -8.86
CA PRO A 114 3.79 -14.07 -8.04
C PRO A 114 2.27 -14.03 -8.28
N GLN A 115 1.74 -14.87 -9.18
CA GLN A 115 0.37 -14.80 -9.68
C GLN A 115 -0.68 -14.81 -8.56
N SER A 116 -0.57 -15.71 -7.57
CA SER A 116 -1.53 -15.80 -6.47
C SER A 116 -1.58 -14.52 -5.64
N GLY A 117 -0.42 -13.89 -5.40
CA GLY A 117 -0.32 -12.60 -4.73
C GLY A 117 -1.03 -11.50 -5.52
N TYR A 118 -0.83 -11.45 -6.84
CA TYR A 118 -1.52 -10.48 -7.71
C TYR A 118 -3.02 -10.73 -7.83
N ASP A 119 -3.48 -11.98 -7.83
CA ASP A 119 -4.91 -12.32 -7.87
C ASP A 119 -5.64 -11.86 -6.61
N PHE A 120 -5.01 -12.06 -5.44
CA PHE A 120 -5.56 -11.55 -4.18
C PHE A 120 -5.47 -10.02 -4.11
N PHE A 121 -4.34 -9.44 -4.53
CA PHE A 121 -4.18 -7.98 -4.63
C PHE A 121 -5.24 -7.33 -5.52
N LYS A 122 -5.52 -7.92 -6.68
CA LYS A 122 -6.59 -7.49 -7.60
C LYS A 122 -7.96 -7.52 -6.92
N SER A 123 -8.26 -8.58 -6.16
CA SER A 123 -9.52 -8.70 -5.44
C SER A 123 -9.67 -7.62 -4.36
N GLN A 124 -8.59 -7.32 -3.64
CA GLN A 124 -8.56 -6.22 -2.66
C GLN A 124 -8.74 -4.85 -3.32
N LEU A 125 -8.08 -4.60 -4.47
CA LEU A 125 -8.26 -3.36 -5.24
C LEU A 125 -9.68 -3.21 -5.79
N GLN A 126 -10.29 -4.28 -6.28
CA GLN A 126 -11.68 -4.28 -6.72
C GLN A 126 -12.62 -3.92 -5.57
N LEU A 127 -12.38 -4.45 -4.37
CA LEU A 127 -13.12 -4.09 -3.17
C LEU A 127 -12.96 -2.59 -2.86
N LEU A 128 -11.73 -2.07 -2.84
CA LEU A 128 -11.49 -0.64 -2.60
C LEU A 128 -12.18 0.25 -3.64
N ASN A 129 -12.12 -0.14 -4.91
CA ASN A 129 -12.76 0.57 -6.02
C ASN A 129 -14.29 0.48 -5.99
N TRP A 130 -14.85 -0.62 -5.49
CA TRP A 130 -16.30 -0.75 -5.30
C TRP A 130 -16.78 0.14 -4.16
N GLN A 131 -16.02 0.22 -3.06
CA GLN A 131 -16.40 1.04 -1.90
C GLN A 131 -16.45 2.53 -2.24
N ARG A 132 -15.37 2.98 -2.87
CA ARG A 132 -15.13 4.35 -3.32
C ARG A 132 -14.64 4.16 -4.74
N PRO A 133 -15.27 4.66 -5.80
CA PRO A 133 -14.78 4.48 -7.17
C PRO A 133 -13.65 5.45 -7.55
N GLY A 134 -12.73 5.00 -8.40
CA GLY A 134 -11.76 5.85 -9.09
C GLY A 134 -11.71 5.48 -10.58
N ARG A 135 -11.39 6.45 -11.44
CA ARG A 135 -11.36 6.22 -12.90
C ARG A 135 -10.17 5.35 -13.32
N GLN A 136 -8.97 5.68 -12.85
CA GLN A 136 -7.76 4.91 -13.14
C GLN A 136 -6.83 4.82 -11.94
N TRP A 137 -6.47 3.61 -11.54
CA TRP A 137 -5.55 3.38 -10.42
C TRP A 137 -4.11 3.71 -10.77
N VAL A 138 -3.40 4.35 -9.84
CA VAL A 138 -1.95 4.53 -9.84
C VAL A 138 -1.39 3.83 -8.61
N LEU A 139 -0.64 2.78 -8.87
CA LEU A 139 -0.14 1.82 -7.90
C LEU A 139 1.38 1.89 -7.90
N LYS A 140 2.01 1.71 -6.75
CA LYS A 140 3.45 1.81 -6.62
C LYS A 140 3.95 0.81 -5.59
N TRP A 141 4.99 0.07 -5.93
CA TRP A 141 5.78 -0.71 -4.99
C TRP A 141 6.99 -1.32 -5.72
N PRO A 142 8.21 -1.31 -5.14
CA PRO A 142 9.40 -1.83 -5.83
C PRO A 142 9.33 -3.30 -6.25
N TYR A 143 8.58 -4.15 -5.52
CA TYR A 143 8.44 -5.57 -5.86
C TYR A 143 7.75 -5.81 -7.20
N HIS A 144 7.07 -4.82 -7.79
CA HIS A 144 6.54 -4.92 -9.15
C HIS A 144 7.62 -5.10 -10.24
N LEU A 145 8.92 -4.99 -9.89
CA LEU A 145 10.02 -5.34 -10.79
C LEU A 145 10.13 -6.85 -11.06
N TRP A 146 9.59 -7.69 -10.17
CA TRP A 146 9.84 -9.13 -10.12
C TRP A 146 8.58 -9.93 -10.49
#